data_AF-A0A1E7WD86-F1
#
_entry.id   AF-A0A1E7WD86-F1
#
_cell.length_a   1.000
_cell.length_b   1.000
_cell.length_c   1.000
_cell.angle_alpha   90.00
_cell.angle_beta   90.00
_cell.angle_gamma   90.00
#
_symmetry.space_group_name_H-M   'P 1'
#
loop_
_entity.id
_entity.type
_entity.pdbx_description
1 polymer ?
#
loop_
_entity_poly.entity_id
_entity_poly.type
_entity_poly.pdbx_seq_one_letter_code
_entity_poly.pdbx_strand_id
1 'polypeptide(L)'
;MQLREVGMHVHEKRKEFGISQAQLAKLAGLSRTTINQLETGVLEDLGYTKLNHVMGLLGMSFDASDRVKKSPALTTAARAASTSYTKLLNAETLKHILQSGVVPEDFKPHMMTLLDETPVPLVLSAIREASVETNTPAKIVMKHVAAMAKSLHAHRAVW
;
A
#
# COMPACT_ATOMS: atom_id res chain seq x y z
N MET A 1 -3.58 -6.02 -8.33
CA MET A 1 -4.18 -6.84 -9.40
C MET A 1 -5.37 -7.55 -8.79
N GLN A 2 -6.55 -7.44 -9.39
CA GLN A 2 -7.74 -8.15 -8.92
C GLN A 2 -7.73 -9.58 -9.49
N LEU A 3 -8.29 -10.56 -8.78
CA LEU A 3 -8.31 -11.97 -9.23
C LEU A 3 -8.97 -12.12 -10.62
N ARG A 4 -9.99 -11.32 -10.90
CA ARG A 4 -10.63 -11.24 -12.22
C ARG A 4 -9.66 -10.85 -13.34
N GLU A 5 -8.80 -9.87 -13.10
CA GLU A 5 -7.77 -9.46 -14.07
C GLU A 5 -6.80 -10.62 -14.30
N VAL A 6 -6.37 -11.30 -13.23
CA VAL A 6 -5.49 -12.48 -13.33
C VAL A 6 -6.12 -13.57 -14.21
N GLY A 7 -7.41 -13.85 -14.01
CA GLY A 7 -8.15 -14.84 -14.78
C GLY A 7 -8.19 -14.56 -16.28
N MET A 8 -8.34 -13.30 -16.66
CA MET A 8 -8.28 -12.86 -18.06
C MET A 8 -6.90 -13.14 -18.68
N HIS A 9 -5.82 -12.77 -17.98
CA HIS A 9 -4.46 -13.04 -18.46
C HIS A 9 -4.17 -14.55 -18.55
N VAL A 10 -4.68 -15.34 -17.59
CA VAL A 10 -4.60 -16.81 -17.63
C VAL A 10 -5.32 -17.35 -18.87
N HIS A 11 -6.50 -16.84 -19.21
CA HIS A 11 -7.23 -17.25 -20.40
C HIS A 11 -6.45 -16.97 -21.69
N GLU A 12 -5.96 -15.74 -21.85
CA GLU A 12 -5.20 -15.30 -23.02
C GLU A 12 -3.93 -16.13 -23.18
N LYS A 13 -3.15 -16.28 -22.10
CA LYS A 13 -1.91 -17.03 -22.13
C LYS A 13 -2.17 -18.51 -22.40
N ARG A 14 -3.20 -19.12 -21.79
CA ARG A 14 -3.60 -20.51 -22.09
C ARG A 14 -3.92 -20.71 -23.58
N LYS A 15 -4.60 -19.74 -24.19
CA LYS A 15 -4.93 -19.78 -25.63
C LYS A 15 -3.69 -19.64 -26.51
N GLU A 16 -2.72 -18.81 -26.12
CA GLU A 16 -1.41 -18.68 -26.79
C GLU A 16 -0.63 -20.00 -26.77
N PHE A 17 -0.65 -20.72 -25.64
CA PHE A 17 -0.07 -22.07 -25.51
C PHE A 17 -0.87 -23.16 -26.26
N GLY A 18 -2.06 -22.86 -26.78
CA GLY A 18 -2.88 -23.82 -27.52
C GLY A 18 -3.49 -24.95 -26.67
N ILE A 19 -3.51 -24.84 -25.34
CA ILE A 19 -4.02 -25.89 -24.45
C ILE A 19 -5.46 -25.62 -24.02
N SER A 20 -6.23 -26.69 -23.79
CA SER A 20 -7.59 -26.62 -23.24
C SER A 20 -7.59 -26.31 -21.73
N GLN A 21 -8.73 -25.85 -21.20
CA GLN A 21 -8.91 -25.68 -19.75
C GLN A 21 -8.70 -26.98 -18.98
N ALA A 22 -9.09 -28.13 -19.55
CA ALA A 22 -8.90 -29.44 -18.93
C ALA A 22 -7.41 -29.83 -18.85
N GLN A 23 -6.62 -29.49 -19.87
CA GLN A 23 -5.17 -29.70 -19.84
C GLN A 23 -4.50 -28.81 -18.79
N LEU A 24 -4.82 -27.51 -18.75
CA LEU A 24 -4.30 -26.62 -17.71
C LEU A 24 -4.70 -27.08 -16.30
N ALA A 25 -5.95 -27.49 -16.11
CA ALA A 25 -6.43 -28.02 -14.84
C ALA A 25 -5.64 -29.25 -14.39
N LYS A 26 -5.39 -30.20 -15.30
CA LYS A 26 -4.58 -31.40 -15.02
C LYS A 26 -3.15 -31.05 -14.65
N LEU A 27 -2.51 -30.12 -15.39
CA LEU A 27 -1.14 -29.67 -15.11
C LEU A 27 -1.05 -28.96 -13.75
N ALA A 28 -2.06 -28.17 -13.40
CA ALA A 28 -2.10 -27.40 -12.16
C ALA A 28 -2.61 -28.19 -10.94
N GLY A 29 -3.04 -29.45 -11.11
CA GLY A 29 -3.68 -30.22 -10.04
C GLY A 29 -5.01 -29.62 -9.57
N LEU A 30 -5.75 -28.94 -10.46
CA LEU A 30 -7.02 -28.28 -10.19
C LEU A 30 -8.17 -28.96 -10.95
N SER A 31 -9.41 -28.62 -10.57
CA SER A 31 -10.57 -29.01 -11.37
C SER A 31 -10.72 -28.14 -12.61
N ARG A 32 -11.27 -28.69 -13.69
CA ARG A 32 -11.63 -27.90 -14.89
C ARG A 32 -12.57 -26.75 -14.52
N THR A 33 -13.51 -26.98 -13.60
CA THR A 33 -14.46 -25.96 -13.13
C THR A 33 -13.74 -24.79 -12.49
N THR A 34 -12.71 -25.03 -11.68
CA THR A 34 -11.89 -23.98 -11.06
C THR A 34 -11.18 -23.13 -12.11
N ILE A 35 -10.58 -23.74 -13.14
CA ILE A 35 -9.95 -23.00 -14.25
C ILE A 35 -10.99 -22.19 -15.03
N ASN A 36 -12.17 -22.76 -15.30
CA ASN A 36 -13.23 -22.03 -15.98
C ASN A 36 -13.74 -20.83 -15.16
N GLN A 37 -13.96 -20.99 -13.85
CA GLN A 37 -14.40 -19.91 -12.97
C GLN A 37 -13.32 -18.83 -12.82
N LEU A 38 -12.04 -19.22 -12.79
CA LEU A 38 -10.92 -18.29 -12.80
C LEU A 38 -10.94 -17.45 -14.08
N GLU A 39 -10.97 -18.10 -15.26
CA GLU A 39 -10.94 -17.41 -16.56
C GLU A 39 -12.18 -16.54 -16.83
N THR A 40 -13.34 -16.91 -16.27
CA THR A 40 -14.59 -16.13 -16.40
C THR A 40 -14.73 -15.04 -15.35
N GLY A 41 -13.86 -15.00 -14.34
CA GLY A 41 -13.90 -14.02 -13.25
C GLY A 41 -15.01 -14.25 -12.23
N VAL A 42 -15.62 -15.44 -12.22
CA VAL A 42 -16.66 -15.85 -11.26
C VAL A 42 -16.05 -16.45 -9.99
N LEU A 43 -14.78 -16.86 -10.04
CA LEU A 43 -14.08 -17.41 -8.88
C LEU A 43 -13.86 -16.32 -7.83
N GLU A 44 -14.44 -16.50 -6.64
CA GLU A 44 -14.31 -15.56 -5.53
C GLU A 44 -12.91 -15.57 -4.92
N ASP A 45 -12.33 -16.76 -4.74
CA ASP A 45 -11.00 -16.92 -4.17
C ASP A 45 -10.24 -18.11 -4.79
N LEU A 46 -8.92 -17.96 -4.86
CA LEU A 46 -7.98 -19.02 -5.14
C LEU A 46 -6.70 -18.76 -4.35
N GLY A 47 -6.42 -19.63 -3.37
CA GLY A 47 -5.24 -19.50 -2.53
C GLY A 47 -3.95 -19.29 -3.33
N TYR A 48 -3.09 -18.38 -2.83
CA TYR A 48 -1.89 -17.90 -3.51
C TYR A 48 -1.04 -19.01 -4.15
N THR A 49 -0.77 -20.11 -3.43
CA THR A 49 0.04 -21.23 -3.95
C THR A 49 -0.53 -21.83 -5.22
N LYS A 50 -1.86 -22.03 -5.28
CA LYS A 50 -2.54 -22.60 -6.45
C LYS A 50 -2.54 -21.62 -7.61
N LEU A 51 -2.84 -20.35 -7.33
CA LEU A 51 -2.84 -19.30 -8.35
C LEU A 51 -1.44 -19.07 -8.92
N ASN A 52 -0.42 -18.99 -8.08
CA ASN A 52 0.98 -18.84 -8.47
C ASN A 52 1.47 -20.05 -9.28
N HIS A 53 1.03 -21.26 -8.93
CA HIS A 53 1.35 -22.45 -9.70
C HIS A 53 0.72 -22.41 -11.11
N VAL A 54 -0.57 -22.07 -11.23
CA VAL A 54 -1.24 -21.90 -12.53
C VAL A 54 -0.52 -20.85 -13.38
N MET A 55 -0.18 -19.71 -12.80
CA MET A 55 0.54 -18.65 -13.50
C MET A 55 1.95 -19.09 -13.92
N GLY A 56 2.68 -19.77 -13.03
CA GLY A 56 4.02 -20.27 -13.31
C GLY A 56 4.04 -21.27 -14.47
N LEU A 57 3.03 -22.15 -14.59
CA LEU A 57 2.87 -23.04 -15.74
C LEU A 57 2.69 -22.30 -17.07
N LEU A 58 2.18 -21.08 -17.02
CA LEU A 58 1.96 -20.20 -18.18
C LEU A 58 3.08 -19.16 -18.36
N GLY A 59 4.18 -19.26 -17.59
CA GLY A 59 5.32 -18.35 -17.68
C GLY A 59 5.05 -16.95 -17.10
N MET A 60 4.06 -16.82 -16.20
CA MET A 60 3.70 -15.58 -15.52
C MET A 60 4.11 -15.64 -14.04
N SER A 61 4.39 -14.48 -13.44
CA SER A 61 4.75 -14.36 -12.03
C SER A 61 4.04 -13.17 -11.37
N PHE A 62 3.84 -13.25 -10.06
CA PHE A 62 3.54 -12.07 -9.25
C PHE A 62 4.84 -11.33 -8.96
N ASP A 63 4.96 -10.10 -9.45
CA ASP A 63 6.04 -9.20 -9.06
C ASP A 63 5.56 -8.25 -7.96
N ALA A 64 6.31 -8.20 -6.85
CA ALA A 64 6.13 -7.23 -5.79
C ALA A 64 6.99 -5.99 -6.11
N SER A 65 6.61 -5.26 -7.15
CA SER A 65 7.25 -3.99 -7.48
C SER A 65 6.72 -2.87 -6.59
N ASP A 66 7.60 -1.95 -6.20
CA ASP A 66 7.19 -0.73 -5.53
C ASP A 66 6.22 0.05 -6.42
N ARG A 67 5.06 0.42 -5.87
CA ARG A 67 4.17 1.37 -6.57
C ARG A 67 4.93 2.70 -6.71
N VAL A 68 5.41 3.00 -7.92
CA VAL A 68 6.11 4.25 -8.29
C VAL A 68 5.18 5.48 -8.29
N LYS A 69 4.10 5.48 -7.50
CA LYS A 69 3.28 6.69 -7.35
C LYS A 69 4.03 7.67 -6.45
N LYS A 70 4.67 8.65 -7.08
CA LYS A 70 5.01 9.96 -6.51
C LYS A 70 3.72 10.74 -6.22
N SER A 71 2.82 10.18 -5.40
CA SER A 71 1.74 11.00 -4.83
C SER A 71 2.37 11.95 -3.83
N PRO A 72 2.00 13.25 -3.82
CA PRO A 72 2.53 14.22 -2.88
C PRO A 72 1.92 14.00 -1.48
N ALA A 73 2.27 12.87 -0.85
CA ALA A 73 1.70 12.38 0.38
C ALA A 73 1.96 13.33 1.55
N LEU A 74 3.11 14.01 1.60
CA LEU A 74 3.39 15.09 2.54
C LEU A 74 2.38 16.24 2.39
N THR A 75 2.14 16.68 1.16
CA THR A 75 1.15 17.73 0.89
C THR A 75 -0.27 17.28 1.27
N THR A 76 -0.65 16.05 0.91
CA THR A 76 -1.97 15.51 1.22
C THR A 76 -2.15 15.30 2.73
N ALA A 77 -1.14 14.79 3.43
CA ALA A 77 -1.16 14.59 4.87
C ALA A 77 -1.18 15.92 5.64
N ALA A 78 -0.37 16.90 5.22
CA ALA A 78 -0.36 18.23 5.80
C ALA A 78 -1.73 18.92 5.68
N ARG A 79 -2.38 18.79 4.51
CA ARG A 79 -3.75 19.27 4.30
C ARG A 79 -4.79 18.52 5.15
N ALA A 80 -4.68 17.20 5.27
CA ALA A 80 -5.60 16.41 6.09
C ALA A 80 -5.50 16.76 7.59
N ALA A 81 -4.29 17.06 8.05
CA ALA A 81 -4.01 17.49 9.41
C ALA A 81 -4.14 19.01 9.63
N SER A 82 -4.48 19.77 8.58
CA SER A 82 -4.67 21.22 8.70
C SER A 82 -6.01 21.52 9.36
N THR A 83 -5.96 21.84 10.64
CA THR A 83 -7.07 22.36 11.43
C THR A 83 -7.19 23.88 11.28
N SER A 84 -8.37 24.47 11.57
CA SER A 84 -8.69 25.92 11.46
C SER A 84 -7.84 26.86 12.36
N TYR A 85 -6.78 26.37 12.99
CA TYR A 85 -5.88 27.20 13.78
C TYR A 85 -5.01 28.08 12.88
N THR A 86 -4.53 29.19 13.45
CA THR A 86 -4.00 30.39 12.77
C THR A 86 -2.83 30.13 11.80
N LYS A 87 -2.19 28.97 11.85
CA LYS A 87 -0.99 28.64 11.07
C LYS A 87 -1.21 27.38 10.24
N LEU A 88 -1.07 27.50 8.92
CA LEU A 88 -1.30 26.40 8.01
C LEU A 88 -0.12 25.41 8.05
N LEU A 89 -0.41 24.12 8.25
CA LEU A 89 0.60 23.07 8.13
C LEU A 89 0.86 22.81 6.64
N ASN A 90 2.08 23.08 6.17
CA ASN A 90 2.50 22.80 4.80
C ASN A 90 3.42 21.56 4.73
N ALA A 91 3.66 21.07 3.52
CA ALA A 91 4.47 19.87 3.27
C ALA A 91 5.90 19.98 3.82
N GLU A 92 6.54 21.14 3.66
CA GLU A 92 7.92 21.37 4.11
C GLU A 92 8.02 21.35 5.65
N THR A 93 7.06 21.98 6.32
CA THR A 93 6.98 21.99 7.79
C THR A 93 6.71 20.59 8.32
N LEU A 94 5.76 19.87 7.73
CA LEU A 94 5.49 18.48 8.10
C LEU A 94 6.72 17.61 7.90
N LYS A 95 7.42 17.75 6.77
CA LYS A 95 8.68 17.03 6.50
C LYS A 95 9.72 17.30 7.57
N HIS A 96 9.94 18.57 7.94
CA HIS A 96 10.90 18.93 9.00
C HIS A 96 10.50 18.34 10.36
N ILE A 97 9.21 18.36 10.71
CA ILE A 97 8.70 17.73 11.95
C ILE A 97 8.96 16.21 11.92
N LEU A 98 8.66 15.54 10.81
CA LEU A 98 8.89 14.10 10.65
C LEU A 98 10.40 13.76 10.71
N GLN A 99 11.24 14.59 10.10
CA GLN A 99 12.69 14.41 10.08
C GLN A 99 13.32 14.60 11.46
N SER A 100 12.92 15.65 12.19
CA SER A 100 13.51 16.02 13.49
C SER A 100 12.87 15.31 14.68
N GLY A 101 11.60 14.89 14.56
CA GLY A 101 10.78 14.39 15.65
C GLY A 101 10.36 15.44 16.68
N VAL A 102 10.59 16.72 16.38
CA VAL A 102 10.24 17.85 17.26
C VAL A 102 8.99 18.52 16.71
N VAL A 103 7.96 18.63 17.56
CA VAL A 103 6.70 19.32 17.25
C VAL A 103 6.74 20.72 17.87
N PRO A 104 6.79 21.80 17.07
CA PRO A 104 6.63 23.15 17.60
C PRO A 104 5.24 23.33 18.23
N GLU A 105 5.15 24.17 19.27
CA GLU A 105 3.89 24.40 20.01
C GLU A 105 2.71 24.77 19.10
N ASP A 106 2.93 25.67 18.14
CA ASP A 106 1.92 26.10 17.16
C ASP A 106 1.35 24.93 16.33
N PHE A 107 2.11 23.85 16.17
CA PHE A 107 1.77 22.71 15.33
C PHE A 107 1.30 21.48 16.11
N LYS A 108 1.23 21.52 17.44
CA LYS A 108 0.71 20.41 18.26
C LYS A 108 -0.71 19.97 17.85
N PRO A 109 -1.70 20.87 17.68
CA PRO A 109 -3.05 20.46 17.27
C PRO A 109 -3.08 19.76 15.91
N HIS A 110 -2.24 20.24 14.99
CA HIS A 110 -2.10 19.64 13.66
C HIS A 110 -1.49 18.23 13.75
N MET A 111 -0.46 18.04 14.57
CA MET A 111 0.16 16.73 14.74
C MET A 111 -0.77 15.74 15.47
N MET A 112 -1.58 16.19 16.42
CA MET A 112 -2.61 15.34 17.03
C MET A 112 -3.62 14.87 15.99
N THR A 113 -4.13 15.78 15.15
CA THR A 113 -5.05 15.46 14.04
C THR A 113 -4.39 14.51 13.02
N LEU A 114 -3.11 14.71 12.72
CA LEU A 114 -2.35 13.81 11.85
C LEU A 114 -2.31 12.38 12.40
N LEU A 115 -2.06 12.22 13.68
CA LEU A 115 -1.84 10.91 14.30
C LEU A 115 -3.17 10.19 14.59
N ASP A 116 -4.20 10.91 15.02
CA ASP A 116 -5.47 10.31 15.42
C ASP A 116 -6.48 10.21 14.28
N GLU A 117 -6.55 11.20 13.39
CA GLU A 117 -7.64 11.31 12.41
C GLU A 117 -7.21 11.01 10.97
N THR A 118 -5.94 11.22 10.62
CA THR A 118 -5.47 10.97 9.25
C THR A 118 -5.35 9.45 8.97
N PRO A 119 -5.79 8.95 7.80
CA PRO A 119 -5.67 7.52 7.49
C PRO A 119 -4.22 7.00 7.60
N VAL A 120 -3.98 5.87 8.29
CA VAL A 120 -2.62 5.29 8.44
C VAL A 120 -1.88 5.17 7.10
N PRO A 121 -2.50 4.68 6.00
CA PRO A 121 -1.79 4.52 4.74
C PRO A 121 -1.24 5.83 4.18
N LEU A 122 -1.93 6.95 4.43
CA LEU A 122 -1.47 8.27 4.05
C LEU A 122 -0.29 8.73 4.93
N VAL A 123 -0.35 8.51 6.25
CA VAL A 123 0.77 8.83 7.16
C VAL A 123 2.03 8.02 6.81
N LEU A 124 1.89 6.70 6.55
CA LEU A 124 3.00 5.87 6.09
C LEU A 124 3.57 6.31 4.75
N SER A 125 2.73 6.82 3.85
CA SER A 125 3.19 7.37 2.57
C SER A 125 3.96 8.68 2.77
N ALA A 126 3.51 9.55 3.68
CA ALA A 126 4.22 10.78 4.05
C ALA A 126 5.57 10.49 4.74
N ILE A 127 5.63 9.46 5.60
CA ILE A 127 6.89 8.97 6.21
C ILE A 127 7.87 8.50 5.13
N ARG A 128 7.39 7.72 4.15
CA ARG A 128 8.23 7.27 3.03
C ARG A 128 8.75 8.44 2.21
N GLU A 129 7.89 9.39 1.87
CA GLU A 129 8.27 10.58 1.11
C GLU A 129 9.29 11.44 1.88
N ALA A 130 9.04 11.72 3.16
CA ALA A 130 10.00 12.41 4.03
C ALA A 130 11.34 11.67 4.08
N SER A 131 11.32 10.34 4.24
CA SER A 131 12.53 9.51 4.27
C SER A 131 13.38 9.67 3.01
N VAL A 132 12.75 9.68 1.84
CA VAL A 132 13.44 9.87 0.54
C VAL A 132 13.95 11.30 0.40
N GLU A 133 13.13 12.30 0.70
CA GLU A 133 13.52 13.71 0.53
C GLU A 133 14.60 14.18 1.51
N THR A 134 14.62 13.65 2.73
CA THR A 134 15.59 14.05 3.78
C THR A 134 16.75 13.07 3.91
N ASN A 135 16.85 12.08 3.03
CA ASN A 135 17.84 10.99 3.09
C ASN A 135 17.94 10.36 4.49
N THR A 136 16.82 10.31 5.21
CA THR A 136 16.74 9.79 6.57
C THR A 136 16.05 8.44 6.52
N PRO A 137 16.64 7.35 7.04
CA PRO A 137 15.99 6.03 7.00
C PRO A 137 14.57 6.05 7.55
N ALA A 138 13.61 5.45 6.83
CA ALA A 138 12.19 5.44 7.23
C ALA A 138 11.95 4.89 8.64
N LYS A 139 12.81 3.98 9.10
CA LYS A 139 12.81 3.46 10.48
C LYS A 139 13.06 4.56 11.53
N ILE A 140 13.92 5.53 11.23
CA ILE A 140 14.21 6.66 12.12
C ILE A 140 13.00 7.61 12.13
N VAL A 141 12.48 7.96 10.96
CA VAL A 141 11.27 8.80 10.84
C VAL A 141 10.08 8.17 11.56
N MET A 142 9.88 6.85 11.45
CA MET A 142 8.84 6.13 12.19
C MET A 142 9.06 6.17 13.72
N LYS A 143 10.31 6.07 14.19
CA LYS A 143 10.62 6.26 15.63
C LYS A 143 10.26 7.65 16.12
N HIS A 144 10.50 8.68 15.30
CA HIS A 144 10.09 10.04 15.62
C HIS A 144 8.57 10.14 15.72
N VAL A 145 7.83 9.55 14.77
CA VAL A 145 6.36 9.50 14.80
C VAL A 145 5.83 8.80 16.05
N ALA A 146 6.39 7.64 16.41
CA ALA A 146 6.03 6.92 17.63
C ALA A 146 6.29 7.74 18.91
N ALA A 147 7.45 8.42 18.97
CA ALA A 147 7.79 9.29 20.09
C ALA A 147 6.85 10.49 20.20
N MET A 148 6.48 11.11 19.07
CA MET A 148 5.51 12.21 19.01
C MET A 148 4.11 11.74 19.43
N ALA A 149 3.67 10.57 18.97
CA ALA A 149 2.38 9.99 19.37
C ALA A 149 2.32 9.80 20.89
N LYS A 150 3.40 9.29 21.50
CA LYS A 150 3.49 9.15 22.95
C LYS A 150 3.48 10.49 23.68
N SER A 151 4.23 11.48 23.20
CA SER A 151 4.31 12.80 23.86
C SER A 151 3.05 13.65 23.70
N LEU A 152 2.32 13.48 22.60
CA LEU A 152 1.06 14.15 22.32
C LEU A 152 -0.17 13.38 22.80
N HIS A 153 0.03 12.23 23.47
CA HIS A 153 -1.05 11.35 23.93
C HIS A 153 -2.05 10.95 22.83
N ALA A 154 -1.52 10.60 21.65
CA ALA A 154 -2.33 10.08 20.56
C ALA A 154 -3.11 8.82 21.01
N HIS A 155 -4.37 8.74 20.63
CA HIS A 155 -5.29 7.68 21.03
C HIS A 155 -5.14 6.43 20.15
N ARG A 156 -4.61 6.60 18.94
CA ARG A 156 -4.47 5.49 17.99
C ARG A 156 -3.33 4.54 18.37
N ALA A 157 -3.67 3.29 18.67
CA ALA A 157 -2.74 2.25 19.13
C ALA A 157 -1.69 1.74 18.11
N VAL A 158 -1.62 2.32 16.92
CA VAL A 158 -0.75 1.85 15.82
C VAL A 158 0.65 2.50 15.83
N TRP A 159 0.83 3.55 16.62
CA TRP A 159 2.06 4.36 16.66
C TRP A 159 3.03 3.92 17.75
#